data_AF-A0A7C7KKB2-F1
#
_entry.id   AF-A0A7C7KKB2-F1
#
_cell.length_a   1.000
_cell.length_b   1.000
_cell.length_c   1.000
_cell.angle_alpha   90.00
_cell.angle_beta   90.00
_cell.angle_gamma   90.00
#
_symmetry.space_group_name_H-M   'P 1'
#
loop_
_entity.id
_entity.type
_entity.pdbx_description
1 polymer ?
#
loop_
_entity_poly.entity_id
_entity_poly.type
_entity_poly.pdbx_seq_one_letter_code
_entity_poly.pdbx_strand_id
1 'polypeptide(L)'
;MGGFITIRLAAYPSGWWEHRLEGIVLESPVTSFPMIIDEKLPGRMVMARPWVRHVLRREYERIHPDLSVRYATSELPYWGHPEVPILAIQAGQDEMLGEAHFALFKEHLGDVAEVHVLNDMPHTSRVDLPVRRAKVEAWLEAMR
;
A
#
# COMPACT_ATOMS: atom_id res chain seq x y z
N MET A 1 5.02 2.02 1.96
CA MET A 1 5.62 0.71 1.56
C MET A 1 4.90 -0.50 2.14
N GLY A 2 4.69 -0.60 3.46
CA GLY A 2 3.96 -1.73 4.06
C GLY A 2 2.61 -1.98 3.39
N GLY A 3 1.79 -0.94 3.24
CA GLY A 3 0.50 -1.03 2.53
C GLY A 3 0.59 -1.57 1.09
N PHE A 4 1.66 -1.24 0.35
CA PHE A 4 1.87 -1.78 -0.99
C PHE A 4 2.05 -3.30 -0.99
N ILE A 5 2.87 -3.82 -0.06
CA ILE A 5 3.07 -5.25 0.11
C ILE A 5 1.78 -5.91 0.58
N THR A 6 1.09 -5.31 1.56
CA THR A 6 -0.19 -5.80 2.08
C THR A 6 -1.25 -5.94 1.00
N ILE A 7 -1.40 -4.96 0.10
CA ILE A 7 -2.32 -5.05 -1.05
C ILE A 7 -2.00 -6.29 -1.89
N ARG A 8 -0.72 -6.54 -2.19
CA ARG A 8 -0.32 -7.70 -3.00
C ARG A 8 -0.65 -9.02 -2.32
N LEU A 9 -0.29 -9.14 -1.04
CA LEU A 9 -0.53 -10.36 -0.27
C LEU A 9 -2.02 -10.62 -0.11
N ALA A 10 -2.83 -9.58 0.12
CA ALA A 10 -4.27 -9.72 0.26
C ALA A 10 -5.00 -10.02 -1.05
N ALA A 11 -4.43 -9.62 -2.20
CA ALA A 11 -4.95 -9.97 -3.52
C ALA A 11 -4.60 -11.39 -3.95
N TYR A 12 -3.51 -11.94 -3.41
CA TYR A 12 -3.04 -13.29 -3.73
C TYR A 12 -2.65 -14.03 -2.44
N PRO A 13 -3.62 -14.28 -1.54
CA PRO A 13 -3.35 -14.97 -0.29
C PRO A 13 -2.83 -16.38 -0.60
N SER A 14 -1.82 -16.84 0.14
CA SER A 14 -1.21 -18.15 -0.07
C SER A 14 -0.68 -18.76 1.22
N GLY A 15 -0.60 -20.10 1.25
CA GLY A 15 0.00 -20.84 2.37
C GLY A 15 -0.91 -20.94 3.59
N TRP A 16 -0.30 -21.06 4.78
CA TRP A 16 -1.03 -21.44 6.01
C TRP A 16 -2.06 -20.40 6.50
N TRP A 17 -2.00 -19.16 6.01
CA TRP A 17 -2.85 -18.05 6.43
C TRP A 17 -3.91 -17.67 5.37
N GLU A 18 -3.95 -18.34 4.21
CA GLU A 18 -4.80 -17.98 3.08
C GLU A 18 -6.28 -17.82 3.48
N HIS A 19 -6.83 -18.81 4.19
CA HIS A 19 -8.23 -18.81 4.65
C HIS A 19 -8.43 -18.13 6.02
N ARG A 20 -7.42 -17.39 6.50
CA ARG A 20 -7.43 -16.69 7.79
C ARG A 20 -7.32 -15.17 7.62
N LEU A 21 -7.10 -14.68 6.40
CA LEU A 21 -7.08 -13.25 6.14
C LEU A 21 -8.52 -12.72 6.12
N GLU A 22 -8.90 -12.00 7.16
CA GLU A 22 -10.26 -11.46 7.31
C GLU A 22 -10.38 -10.00 6.83
N GLY A 23 -9.27 -9.28 6.70
CA GLY A 23 -9.25 -7.89 6.26
C GLY A 23 -7.86 -7.27 6.33
N ILE A 24 -7.72 -6.07 5.77
CA ILE A 24 -6.47 -5.32 5.77
C ILE A 24 -6.68 -3.86 6.18
N VAL A 25 -5.70 -3.33 6.91
CA VAL A 25 -5.60 -1.91 7.25
C VAL A 25 -4.45 -1.30 6.46
N LEU A 26 -4.74 -0.24 5.70
CA LEU A 26 -3.81 0.45 4.84
C LEU A 26 -3.64 1.89 5.30
N GLU A 27 -2.41 2.25 5.67
CA GLU A 27 -2.08 3.59 6.11
C GLU A 27 -1.24 4.29 5.06
N SER A 28 -1.84 5.31 4.43
CA SER A 28 -1.24 6.07 3.34
C SER A 28 -0.45 5.16 2.37
N PRO A 29 -1.13 4.18 1.74
CA PRO A 29 -0.45 3.13 1.01
C PRO A 29 0.24 3.70 -0.23
N VAL A 30 1.47 3.24 -0.47
CA VAL A 30 2.06 3.33 -1.81
C VAL A 30 1.23 2.41 -2.72
N THR A 31 0.83 2.90 -3.88
CA THR A 31 -0.02 2.18 -4.85
C THR A 31 0.64 1.93 -6.19
N SER A 32 1.75 2.62 -6.49
CA SER A 32 2.53 2.44 -7.72
C SER A 32 4.02 2.51 -7.41
N PHE A 33 4.70 1.40 -7.60
CA PHE A 33 6.14 1.36 -7.46
C PHE A 33 6.89 2.13 -8.57
N PRO A 34 6.40 2.14 -9.83
CA PRO A 34 6.94 3.04 -10.83
C PRO A 34 6.87 4.51 -10.43
N MET A 35 5.71 4.96 -9.95
CA MET A 35 5.47 6.33 -9.51
C MET A 35 6.43 6.75 -8.39
N ILE A 36 6.54 5.97 -7.31
CA ILE A 36 7.43 6.33 -6.19
C ILE A 36 8.90 6.38 -6.60
N ILE A 37 9.33 5.51 -7.52
CA ILE A 37 10.70 5.53 -8.05
C ILE A 37 10.94 6.79 -8.89
N ASP A 38 9.98 7.16 -9.73
CA ASP A 38 10.10 8.33 -10.60
C ASP A 38 10.07 9.64 -9.80
N GLU A 39 9.29 9.70 -8.72
CA GLU A 39 9.22 10.85 -7.81
C GLU A 39 10.45 10.99 -6.90
N LYS A 40 10.98 9.86 -6.39
CA LYS A 40 12.03 9.87 -5.36
C LYS A 40 13.45 9.72 -5.91
N LEU A 41 13.64 9.41 -7.20
CA LEU A 41 14.97 9.39 -7.81
C LEU A 41 15.33 10.75 -8.44
N PRO A 42 16.20 11.57 -7.81
CA PRO A 42 16.57 12.86 -8.36
C PRO A 42 17.50 12.76 -9.57
N GLY A 43 17.22 13.55 -10.62
CA GLY A 43 18.16 13.92 -11.67
C GLY A 43 18.97 12.77 -12.28
N ARG A 44 20.30 12.78 -12.12
CA ARG A 44 21.22 11.82 -12.76
C ARG A 44 21.09 10.37 -12.24
N MET A 45 20.39 10.14 -11.12
CA MET A 45 20.11 8.79 -10.61
C MET A 45 19.07 8.02 -11.42
N VAL A 46 18.42 8.64 -12.41
CA VAL A 46 17.58 7.95 -13.40
C VAL A 46 18.36 6.82 -14.08
N MET A 47 19.68 6.94 -14.27
CA MET A 47 20.52 5.87 -14.82
C MET A 47 20.64 4.64 -13.91
N ALA A 48 20.40 4.79 -12.60
CA ALA A 48 20.39 3.68 -11.64
C ALA A 48 19.04 2.94 -11.60
N ARG A 49 18.00 3.41 -12.30
CA ARG A 49 16.66 2.76 -12.34
C ARG A 49 16.73 1.25 -12.60
N PRO A 50 17.48 0.74 -13.60
CA PRO A 50 17.53 -0.70 -13.84
C PRO A 50 18.08 -1.48 -12.65
N TRP A 51 19.07 -0.94 -11.94
CA TRP A 51 19.66 -1.57 -10.76
C TRP A 51 18.70 -1.54 -9.56
N VAL A 52 18.08 -0.38 -9.28
CA VAL A 52 17.06 -0.23 -8.23
C VAL A 52 15.92 -1.23 -8.44
N ARG A 53 15.41 -1.32 -9.68
CA ARG A 53 14.38 -2.30 -10.08
C ARG A 53 14.84 -3.74 -9.86
N HIS A 54 16.09 -4.05 -10.18
CA HIS A 54 16.64 -5.39 -9.99
C HIS A 54 16.73 -5.77 -8.51
N VAL A 55 17.28 -4.89 -7.66
CA VAL A 55 17.41 -5.13 -6.21
C VAL A 55 16.04 -5.34 -5.60
N LEU A 56 15.07 -4.49 -5.91
CA LEU A 56 13.76 -4.54 -5.27
C LEU A 56 12.96 -5.77 -5.70
N ARG A 57 13.03 -6.16 -6.97
CA ARG A 57 12.47 -7.44 -7.43
C ARG A 57 13.12 -8.61 -6.69
N ARG A 58 14.45 -8.65 -6.64
CA ARG A 58 15.20 -9.73 -5.98
C ARG A 58 14.83 -9.87 -4.50
N GLU A 59 14.74 -8.75 -3.77
CA GLU A 59 14.39 -8.77 -2.35
C GLU A 59 12.94 -9.21 -2.13
N TYR A 60 12.01 -8.77 -2.99
CA TYR A 60 10.62 -9.22 -2.93
C TYR A 60 10.50 -10.72 -3.20
N GLU A 61 11.06 -11.20 -4.32
CA GLU A 61 11.00 -12.61 -4.73
C GLU A 61 11.75 -13.54 -3.77
N ARG A 62 12.72 -13.03 -2.99
CA ARG A 62 13.36 -13.78 -1.91
C ARG A 62 12.38 -14.10 -0.79
N ILE A 63 11.44 -13.21 -0.50
CA ILE A 63 10.45 -13.35 0.58
C ILE A 63 9.21 -14.09 0.07
N HIS A 64 8.75 -13.74 -1.14
CA HIS A 64 7.55 -14.29 -1.77
C HIS A 64 7.89 -14.88 -3.16
N PRO A 65 8.61 -16.02 -3.21
CA PRO A 65 9.01 -16.63 -4.48
C PRO A 65 7.82 -17.13 -5.31
N ASP A 66 6.68 -17.34 -4.68
CA ASP A 66 5.40 -17.71 -5.27
C ASP A 66 4.68 -16.55 -5.97
N LEU A 67 5.05 -15.30 -5.66
CA LEU A 67 4.40 -14.09 -6.19
C LEU A 67 5.38 -13.25 -7.01
N SER A 68 5.85 -13.76 -8.15
CA SER A 68 6.80 -13.01 -8.99
C SER A 68 6.31 -11.61 -9.37
N VAL A 69 7.24 -10.65 -9.44
CA VAL A 69 6.92 -9.24 -9.65
C VAL A 69 7.61 -8.69 -10.89
N ARG A 70 6.80 -8.11 -11.79
CA ARG A 70 7.30 -7.27 -12.87
C ARG A 70 7.11 -5.82 -12.51
N TYR A 71 8.13 -5.01 -12.80
CA TYR A 71 8.07 -3.58 -12.55
C TYR A 71 6.91 -2.89 -13.30
N ALA A 72 6.62 -3.34 -14.53
CA ALA A 72 5.53 -2.77 -15.34
C ALA A 72 4.13 -3.09 -14.78
N THR A 73 4.01 -4.05 -13.85
CA THR A 73 2.74 -4.43 -13.23
C THR A 73 2.75 -4.18 -11.73
N SER A 74 3.76 -3.46 -11.22
CA SER A 74 3.89 -3.12 -9.80
C SER A 74 3.14 -1.83 -9.45
N GLU A 75 1.90 -1.73 -9.92
CA GLU A 75 0.97 -0.64 -9.63
C GLU A 75 -0.48 -1.12 -9.72
N LEU A 76 -1.38 -0.46 -8.98
CA LEU A 76 -2.82 -0.72 -9.14
C LEU A 76 -3.27 -0.37 -10.57
N PRO A 77 -4.20 -1.16 -11.16
CA PRO A 77 -4.87 -2.32 -10.55
C PRO A 77 -4.08 -3.63 -10.68
N TYR A 78 -3.06 -3.68 -11.56
CA TYR A 78 -2.32 -4.91 -11.89
C TYR A 78 -1.58 -5.54 -10.69
N TRP A 79 -1.23 -4.71 -9.72
CA TRP A 79 -0.58 -5.13 -8.50
C TRP A 79 -1.47 -6.05 -7.66
N GLY A 80 -2.79 -5.92 -7.76
CA GLY A 80 -3.74 -6.78 -7.09
C GLY A 80 -4.98 -6.02 -6.65
N HIS A 81 -6.08 -6.75 -6.56
CA HIS A 81 -7.35 -6.24 -6.08
C HIS A 81 -7.84 -7.16 -4.95
N PRO A 82 -7.56 -6.83 -3.68
CA PRO A 82 -8.00 -7.64 -2.54
C PRO A 82 -9.53 -7.77 -2.50
N GLU A 83 -10.01 -8.97 -2.17
CA GLU A 83 -11.44 -9.26 -2.01
C GLU A 83 -11.89 -9.26 -0.54
N VAL A 84 -10.94 -9.01 0.37
CA VAL A 84 -11.20 -8.88 1.81
C VAL A 84 -11.53 -7.43 2.17
N PRO A 85 -12.30 -7.19 3.25
CA PRO A 85 -12.53 -5.86 3.80
C PRO A 85 -11.25 -5.01 3.91
N ILE A 86 -11.33 -3.75 3.48
CA ILE A 86 -10.21 -2.81 3.48
C ILE A 86 -10.58 -1.59 4.32
N LEU A 87 -9.76 -1.26 5.32
CA LEU A 87 -9.76 0.04 5.97
C LEU A 87 -8.57 0.85 5.42
N ALA A 88 -8.83 2.02 4.85
CA ALA A 88 -7.81 2.94 4.40
C ALA A 88 -7.81 4.21 5.25
N ILE A 89 -6.67 4.52 5.89
CA ILE A 89 -6.45 5.74 6.63
C ILE A 89 -5.38 6.55 5.91
N GLN A 90 -5.77 7.72 5.40
CA GLN A 90 -4.90 8.59 4.61
C GLN A 90 -4.56 9.86 5.40
N ALA A 91 -3.29 10.24 5.39
CA ALA A 91 -2.85 11.56 5.86
C ALA A 91 -3.42 12.65 4.94
N GLY A 92 -4.10 13.66 5.49
CA GLY A 92 -4.71 14.74 4.70
C GLY A 92 -3.68 15.70 4.10
N GLN A 93 -2.51 15.82 4.72
CA GLN A 93 -1.33 16.51 4.17
C GLN A 93 -0.20 15.50 3.97
N ASP A 94 -0.37 14.63 2.99
CA ASP A 94 0.65 13.62 2.68
C ASP A 94 1.81 14.24 1.88
N GLU A 95 2.77 14.81 2.60
CA GLU A 95 3.98 15.40 2.00
C GLU A 95 4.94 14.35 1.41
N MET A 96 4.74 13.06 1.71
CA MET A 96 5.66 12.00 1.33
C MET A 96 5.25 11.33 0.02
N LEU A 97 3.96 11.03 -0.16
CA LEU A 97 3.43 10.38 -1.36
C LEU A 97 2.62 11.33 -2.24
N GLY A 98 2.25 12.51 -1.72
CA GLY A 98 1.35 13.42 -2.41
C GLY A 98 -0.05 12.82 -2.63
N GLU A 99 -0.82 13.46 -3.49
CA GLU A 99 -2.20 13.04 -3.78
C GLU A 99 -2.28 11.90 -4.80
N ALA A 100 -1.25 11.70 -5.63
CA ALA A 100 -1.28 10.78 -6.77
C ALA A 100 -1.50 9.32 -6.34
N HIS A 101 -0.80 8.88 -5.29
CA HIS A 101 -0.97 7.53 -4.76
C HIS A 101 -2.36 7.28 -4.20
N PHE A 102 -2.93 8.27 -3.50
CA PHE A 102 -4.27 8.19 -2.93
C PHE A 102 -5.35 8.29 -4.01
N ALA A 103 -5.14 9.09 -5.05
CA ALA A 103 -6.03 9.13 -6.21
C ALA A 103 -6.11 7.77 -6.91
N LEU A 104 -4.95 7.14 -7.18
CA LEU A 104 -4.88 5.80 -7.76
C LEU A 104 -5.49 4.73 -6.84
N PHE A 105 -5.33 4.88 -5.51
CA PHE A 105 -6.03 4.04 -4.54
C PHE A 105 -7.55 4.17 -4.68
N LYS A 106 -8.07 5.40 -4.65
CA LYS A 106 -9.51 5.66 -4.75
C LYS A 106 -10.10 5.14 -6.06
N GLU A 107 -9.39 5.33 -7.16
CA GLU A 107 -9.83 4.87 -8.48
C GLU A 107 -10.07 3.36 -8.54
N HIS A 108 -9.22 2.56 -7.88
CA HIS A 108 -9.25 1.10 -8.04
C HIS A 108 -9.77 0.34 -6.83
N LEU A 109 -9.66 0.90 -5.62
CA LEU A 109 -10.04 0.24 -4.37
C LEU A 109 -10.99 1.09 -3.52
N GLY A 110 -11.29 2.33 -3.91
CA GLY A 110 -12.12 3.25 -3.12
C GLY A 110 -13.54 2.73 -2.88
N ASP A 111 -14.12 2.03 -3.86
CA ASP A 111 -15.49 1.49 -3.76
C ASP A 111 -15.59 0.26 -2.85
N VAL A 112 -14.47 -0.44 -2.63
CA VAL A 112 -14.41 -1.65 -1.78
C VAL A 112 -13.71 -1.40 -0.43
N ALA A 113 -13.31 -0.15 -0.18
CA ALA A 113 -12.61 0.26 1.04
C ALA A 113 -13.44 1.24 1.87
N GLU A 114 -13.36 1.10 3.19
CA GLU A 114 -13.74 2.17 4.12
C GLU A 114 -12.59 3.18 4.18
N VAL A 115 -12.80 4.40 3.66
CA VAL A 115 -11.74 5.41 3.52
C VAL A 115 -11.93 6.57 4.48
N HIS A 116 -10.91 6.84 5.32
CA HIS A 116 -10.84 8.01 6.19
C HIS A 116 -9.63 8.87 5.84
N VAL A 117 -9.85 10.16 5.58
CA VAL A 117 -8.77 11.15 5.44
C VAL A 117 -8.67 11.93 6.74
N LEU A 118 -7.49 11.97 7.35
CA LEU A 118 -7.23 12.64 8.61
C LEU A 118 -6.34 13.85 8.38
N ASN A 119 -6.93 15.05 8.45
CA ASN A 119 -6.26 16.32 8.12
C ASN A 119 -5.05 16.60 9.03
N ASP A 120 -5.15 16.25 10.31
CA ASP A 120 -4.10 16.52 11.30
C ASP A 120 -3.07 15.39 11.40
N MET A 121 -3.19 14.33 10.56
CA MET A 121 -2.29 13.18 10.59
C MET A 121 -1.10 13.40 9.64
N PRO A 122 0.15 13.44 10.15
CA PRO A 122 1.33 13.43 9.30
C PRO A 122 1.54 12.05 8.64
N HIS A 123 2.19 12.01 7.47
CA HIS A 123 2.63 10.76 6.83
C HIS A 123 3.83 10.17 7.59
N THR A 124 3.59 9.56 8.75
CA THR A 124 4.63 8.93 9.57
C THR A 124 4.05 7.90 10.52
N SER A 125 4.80 6.83 10.79
CA SER A 125 4.45 5.83 11.81
C SER A 125 4.91 6.23 13.22
N ARG A 126 5.52 7.42 13.39
CA ARG A 126 6.08 7.88 14.67
C ARG A 126 5.05 8.54 15.59
N VAL A 127 3.91 8.94 15.03
CA VAL A 127 2.85 9.64 15.75
C VAL A 127 1.60 8.76 15.67
N ASP A 128 1.08 8.35 16.82
CA ASP A 128 -0.21 7.67 16.91
C ASP A 128 -1.25 8.66 17.41
N LEU A 129 -2.17 9.05 16.52
CA LEU A 129 -3.24 9.99 16.86
C LEU A 129 -4.44 9.24 17.45
N PRO A 130 -5.06 9.75 18.54
CA PRO A 130 -6.25 9.12 19.13
C PRO A 130 -7.38 8.89 18.12
N VAL A 131 -7.57 9.82 17.17
CA VAL A 131 -8.58 9.68 16.11
C VAL A 131 -8.27 8.51 15.16
N ARG A 132 -7.00 8.32 14.77
CA ARG A 132 -6.56 7.18 13.95
C ARG A 132 -6.83 5.88 14.70
N ARG A 133 -6.45 5.81 15.98
CA ARG A 133 -6.66 4.63 16.81
C ARG A 133 -8.15 4.28 16.91
N ALA A 134 -8.99 5.26 17.23
CA ALA A 134 -10.43 5.07 17.35
C ALA A 134 -11.06 4.53 16.06
N LYS A 135 -10.60 4.98 14.88
CA LYS A 135 -11.07 4.45 13.58
C LYS A 135 -10.68 2.99 13.39
N VAL A 136 -9.43 2.62 13.69
CA VAL A 136 -8.99 1.23 13.58
C VAL A 136 -9.72 0.33 14.59
N GLU A 137 -9.85 0.75 15.84
CA GLU A 137 -10.55 -0.02 16.88
C GLU A 137 -12.02 -0.23 16.51
N ALA A 138 -12.73 0.81 16.09
CA ALA A 138 -14.13 0.69 15.67
C ALA A 138 -14.30 -0.27 14.48
N TRP A 139 -13.38 -0.22 13.52
CA TRP A 139 -13.40 -1.13 12.37
C TRP A 139 -13.14 -2.58 12.80
N LEU A 140 -12.16 -2.81 13.66
CA LEU A 140 -11.87 -4.14 14.21
C LEU A 140 -13.03 -4.69 15.04
N GLU A 141 -13.74 -3.85 15.79
CA GLU A 141 -14.94 -4.25 16.54
C GLU A 141 -16.10 -4.61 15.60
N ALA A 142 -16.29 -3.88 14.51
CA ALA A 142 -17.33 -4.17 13.51
C ALA A 142 -17.09 -5.47 12.73
N MET A 143 -15.86 -5.99 12.73
CA MET A 143 -15.49 -7.26 12.10
C MET A 143 -15.67 -8.49 13.00
N ARG A 144 -15.90 -8.29 14.31
CA ARG A 144 -16.14 -9.38 15.27
C ARG A 144 -17.58 -9.87 15.22
#